data_AF-A0A0B3AS33-F1
#
_entry.id   AF-A0A0B3AS33-F1
#
_cell.length_a   1.000
_cell.length_b   1.000
_cell.length_c   1.000
_cell.angle_alpha   90.00
_cell.angle_beta   90.00
_cell.angle_gamma   90.00
#
_symmetry.space_group_name_H-M   'P 1'
#
loop_
_entity.id
_entity.type
_entity.pdbx_description
1 polymer ?
#
loop_
_entity_poly.entity_id
_entity_poly.type
_entity_poly.pdbx_seq_one_letter_code
_entity_poly.pdbx_strand_id
1 'polypeptide(L)'
;MISPHTRLSHYKRPDIQREMALHAKGREVAARFGDKFGSRPDIINNPGDILEFAKQGATSFHCSEELWRNPLLLKTEMTRQEQDSLRTGWDLVIDVDCPVWEYSRLIAYFIIQVLKENGVSSISCKFSGNKGFHIGVPFEAFPAKAGDQETRLRFPDGVRAIASYLVSEIDRNNRLSDFILKKGLLNLLEKTGRKRGELIHTVCSRCAAPKAEEQAKFEYICASCQRRDALGTEEEVRYCPRCKKMMERMSLKRRQDQCVKCRGRDFRQKLDIEGIMSIDSLLISSRHLYRMPYSLHEKSGLVSLPLDPEKVLFFEREMANPERVVISPFRFLDREKATAQDAAMLFENASQWHTRTVKENEGPAEKQNGKTQRDFELTEALPPELFPPCIQLILNGMGDGKKRAVFILINFLRSVGYDYARIEAMIGEWNKKNKEPLREVVWRGQLNYHKQQAKQALPPNCRNLAYMVAIGVCRPDSFCPAIKNPAQYTKKKAWLLAQGSKGKKSKKKADEKQKAAKD
;
A
#
# COMPACT_ATOMS: atom_id res chain seq x y z
N MET A 1 -8.00 6.21 -29.81
CA MET A 1 -6.67 5.72 -30.23
C MET A 1 -5.98 6.87 -30.95
N ILE A 2 -4.70 7.16 -30.67
CA ILE A 2 -3.99 8.29 -31.30
C ILE A 2 -3.84 8.02 -32.80
N SER A 3 -4.21 9.00 -33.64
CA SER A 3 -4.06 8.85 -35.09
C SER A 3 -2.57 8.80 -35.49
N PRO A 4 -2.18 8.05 -36.54
CA PRO A 4 -0.82 8.08 -37.06
C PRO A 4 -0.34 9.49 -37.40
N HIS A 5 -1.25 10.33 -37.94
CA HIS A 5 -0.97 11.72 -38.28
C HIS A 5 -0.57 12.54 -37.04
N THR A 6 -1.41 12.54 -35.99
CA THR A 6 -1.15 13.28 -34.74
C THR A 6 0.17 12.82 -34.10
N ARG A 7 0.37 11.49 -34.01
CA ARG A 7 1.58 10.89 -33.44
C ARG A 7 2.84 11.34 -34.17
N LEU A 8 2.87 11.17 -35.50
CA LEU A 8 4.05 11.47 -36.30
C LEU A 8 4.32 12.97 -36.38
N SER A 9 3.26 13.79 -36.51
CA SER A 9 3.40 15.25 -36.50
C SER A 9 4.01 15.75 -35.19
N HIS A 10 3.54 15.23 -34.06
CA HIS A 10 4.06 15.57 -32.73
C HIS A 10 5.52 15.13 -32.55
N TYR A 11 5.83 13.84 -32.75
CA TYR A 11 7.16 13.30 -32.50
C TYR A 11 8.21 13.66 -33.57
N LYS A 12 7.80 14.20 -34.73
CA LYS A 12 8.72 14.74 -35.74
C LYS A 12 9.34 16.08 -35.31
N ARG A 13 8.74 16.78 -34.35
CA ARG A 13 9.18 18.12 -33.95
C ARG A 13 10.56 18.09 -33.26
N PRO A 14 11.57 18.81 -33.78
CA PRO A 14 12.93 18.78 -33.21
C PRO A 14 13.06 19.38 -31.81
N ASP A 15 12.20 20.31 -31.41
CA ASP A 15 12.15 20.87 -30.06
C ASP A 15 11.67 19.81 -29.04
N ILE A 16 10.62 19.07 -29.37
CA ILE A 16 10.11 17.95 -28.56
C ILE A 16 11.12 16.83 -28.43
N GLN A 17 11.74 16.42 -29.55
CA GLN A 17 12.75 15.37 -29.54
C GLN A 17 13.92 15.70 -28.61
N ARG A 18 14.40 16.95 -28.62
CA ARG A 18 15.50 17.41 -27.77
C ARG A 18 15.13 17.38 -26.30
N GLU A 19 13.97 17.90 -25.91
CA GLU A 19 13.54 17.91 -24.51
C GLU A 19 13.27 16.49 -23.97
N MET A 20 12.70 15.61 -24.78
CA MET A 20 12.50 14.21 -24.41
C MET A 20 13.84 13.46 -24.26
N ALA A 21 14.77 13.61 -25.20
CA ALA A 21 16.09 12.99 -25.12
C ALA A 21 16.90 13.53 -23.93
N LEU A 22 16.81 14.83 -23.64
CA LEU A 22 17.43 15.43 -22.46
C LEU A 22 16.90 14.77 -21.17
N HIS A 23 15.58 14.58 -21.07
CA HIS A 23 14.95 13.95 -19.90
C HIS A 23 15.28 12.45 -19.76
N ALA A 24 15.55 11.76 -20.87
CA ALA A 24 15.90 10.35 -20.90
C ALA A 24 17.32 10.03 -20.39
N LYS A 25 18.20 11.04 -20.31
CA LYS A 25 19.60 10.83 -19.91
C LYS A 25 19.72 10.13 -18.56
N GLY A 26 20.49 9.03 -18.55
CA GLY A 26 20.73 8.24 -17.34
C GLY A 26 19.54 7.41 -16.86
N ARG A 27 18.45 7.32 -17.63
CA ARG A 27 17.26 6.53 -17.26
C ARG A 27 17.09 5.32 -18.18
N GLU A 28 16.46 4.28 -17.64
CA GLU A 28 15.88 3.24 -18.49
C GLU A 28 14.63 3.82 -19.18
N VAL A 29 14.52 3.67 -20.49
CA VAL A 29 13.38 4.10 -21.30
C VAL A 29 12.60 2.88 -21.78
N ALA A 30 11.29 3.04 -21.93
CA ALA A 30 10.45 2.10 -22.65
C ALA A 30 9.43 2.83 -23.52
N ALA A 31 9.48 2.58 -24.83
CA ALA A 31 8.43 2.96 -25.76
C ALA A 31 7.22 2.01 -25.61
N ARG A 32 6.01 2.52 -25.79
CA ARG A 32 4.77 1.74 -25.76
C ARG A 32 4.17 1.65 -27.16
N PHE A 33 3.82 0.43 -27.58
CA PHE A 33 3.21 0.10 -28.86
C PHE A 33 1.79 -0.42 -28.60
N GLY A 34 0.81 0.48 -28.58
CA GLY A 34 -0.56 0.14 -28.19
C GLY A 34 -0.63 -0.26 -26.71
N ASP A 35 -0.94 -1.52 -26.43
CA ASP A 35 -1.08 -2.04 -25.06
C ASP A 35 0.18 -2.72 -24.51
N LYS A 36 1.27 -2.77 -25.28
CA LYS A 36 2.52 -3.43 -24.88
C LYS A 36 3.67 -2.44 -24.82
N PHE A 37 4.58 -2.65 -23.87
CA PHE A 37 5.90 -1.99 -23.88
C PHE A 37 6.84 -2.72 -24.84
N GLY A 38 7.76 -1.97 -25.44
CA GLY A 38 8.92 -2.51 -26.15
C GLY A 38 9.85 -3.30 -25.23
N SER A 39 10.88 -3.89 -25.82
CA SER A 39 11.93 -4.61 -25.09
C SER A 39 12.62 -3.69 -24.09
N ARG A 40 13.03 -4.25 -22.95
CA ARG A 40 13.68 -3.54 -21.85
C ARG A 40 14.91 -4.31 -21.35
N PRO A 41 16.00 -3.64 -20.95
CA PRO A 41 16.17 -2.19 -20.90
C PRO A 41 16.38 -1.57 -22.28
N ASP A 42 16.04 -0.29 -22.40
CA ASP A 42 16.31 0.52 -23.59
C ASP A 42 16.69 1.95 -23.17
N ILE A 43 17.23 2.74 -24.09
CA ILE A 43 17.68 4.12 -23.86
C ILE A 43 17.32 5.01 -25.06
N ILE A 44 17.26 6.31 -24.83
CA ILE A 44 17.20 7.32 -25.90
C ILE A 44 18.42 8.21 -25.74
N ASN A 45 19.38 8.10 -26.66
CA ASN A 45 20.57 8.95 -26.70
C ASN A 45 20.43 10.02 -27.77
N ASN A 46 19.91 9.66 -28.95
CA ASN A 46 19.74 10.59 -30.05
C ASN A 46 18.29 11.09 -30.08
N PRO A 47 18.05 12.42 -30.19
CA PRO A 47 16.70 12.97 -30.34
C PRO A 47 15.89 12.32 -31.48
N GLY A 48 16.56 11.93 -32.58
CA GLY A 48 15.94 11.28 -33.73
C GLY A 48 15.31 9.92 -33.43
N ASP A 49 15.79 9.20 -32.39
CA ASP A 49 15.30 7.87 -32.02
C ASP A 49 13.79 7.91 -31.70
N ILE A 50 13.30 9.02 -31.15
CA ILE A 50 11.89 9.24 -30.81
C ILE A 50 11.00 9.16 -32.05
N LEU A 51 11.43 9.78 -33.16
CA LEU A 51 10.68 9.72 -34.41
C LEU A 51 10.74 8.32 -35.02
N GLU A 52 11.88 7.64 -34.95
CA GLU A 52 12.01 6.28 -35.46
C GLU A 52 11.11 5.28 -34.70
N PHE A 53 11.07 5.35 -33.37
CA PHE A 53 10.11 4.60 -32.58
C PHE A 53 8.66 4.95 -32.95
N ALA A 54 8.36 6.23 -33.14
CA ALA A 54 7.01 6.67 -33.54
C ALA A 54 6.61 6.13 -34.93
N LYS A 55 7.53 6.07 -35.90
CA LYS A 55 7.31 5.44 -37.22
C LYS A 55 7.00 3.95 -37.10
N GLN A 56 7.68 3.25 -36.18
CA GLN A 56 7.45 1.83 -35.89
C GLN A 56 6.15 1.54 -35.14
N GLY A 57 5.47 2.56 -34.62
CA GLY A 57 4.19 2.38 -33.95
C GLY A 57 4.10 2.96 -32.55
N ALA A 58 5.21 3.44 -31.96
CA ALA A 58 5.25 3.85 -30.56
C ALA A 58 4.30 5.02 -30.28
N THR A 59 3.32 4.82 -29.41
CA THR A 59 2.32 5.82 -29.04
C THR A 59 2.82 6.74 -27.92
N SER A 60 3.61 6.20 -26.99
CA SER A 60 4.12 6.93 -25.84
C SER A 60 5.48 6.43 -25.38
N PHE A 61 6.14 7.24 -24.55
CA PHE A 61 7.47 7.00 -24.01
C PHE A 61 7.44 7.18 -22.49
N HIS A 62 8.07 6.24 -21.79
CA HIS A 62 8.13 6.18 -20.34
C HIS A 62 9.57 5.97 -19.89
N CYS A 63 9.93 6.45 -18.71
CA CYS A 63 11.29 6.31 -18.17
C CYS A 63 11.30 5.99 -16.68
N SER A 64 12.41 5.43 -16.20
CA SER A 64 12.58 5.08 -14.78
C SER A 64 12.72 6.29 -13.87
N GLU A 65 12.20 6.18 -12.64
CA GLU A 65 12.51 7.09 -11.53
C GLU A 65 13.99 6.99 -11.12
N GLU A 66 14.53 5.77 -11.21
CA GLU A 66 15.93 5.46 -10.92
C GLU A 66 16.86 5.99 -12.02
N LEU A 67 18.06 6.37 -11.59
CA LEU A 67 19.16 6.83 -12.43
C LEU A 67 20.27 5.80 -12.42
N TRP A 68 20.80 5.52 -13.60
CA TRP A 68 21.73 4.43 -13.83
C TRP A 68 22.98 4.97 -14.52
N ARG A 69 24.13 4.42 -14.13
CA ARG A 69 25.40 4.64 -14.84
C ARG A 69 25.31 4.16 -16.30
N ASN A 70 24.71 2.99 -16.51
CA ASN A 70 24.39 2.47 -17.84
C ASN A 70 23.11 1.62 -17.75
N PRO A 71 21.95 2.14 -18.21
CA PRO A 71 20.69 1.42 -18.16
C PRO A 71 20.69 0.09 -18.94
N LEU A 72 21.49 -0.03 -20.00
CA LEU A 72 21.54 -1.25 -20.83
C LEU A 72 22.13 -2.46 -20.10
N LEU A 73 22.79 -2.25 -18.96
CA LEU A 73 23.31 -3.34 -18.12
C LEU A 73 22.23 -3.97 -17.22
N LEU A 74 21.03 -3.37 -17.16
CA LEU A 74 19.93 -3.88 -16.34
C LEU A 74 19.40 -5.23 -16.86
N LYS A 75 19.16 -6.16 -15.94
CA LYS A 75 18.53 -7.46 -16.22
C LYS A 75 17.41 -7.71 -15.23
N THR A 76 16.38 -8.42 -15.65
CA THR A 76 15.19 -8.70 -14.82
C THR A 76 15.53 -9.50 -13.56
N GLU A 77 16.54 -10.37 -13.61
CA GLU A 77 16.94 -11.26 -12.50
C GLU A 77 18.03 -10.65 -11.59
N MET A 78 18.34 -9.36 -11.72
CA MET A 78 19.35 -8.72 -10.86
C MET A 78 18.88 -8.62 -9.41
N THR A 79 19.77 -8.95 -8.49
CA THR A 79 19.65 -8.69 -7.06
C THR A 79 19.64 -7.19 -6.77
N ARG A 80 19.15 -6.81 -5.58
CA ARG A 80 19.19 -5.40 -5.12
C ARG A 80 20.63 -4.87 -5.13
N GLN A 81 21.60 -5.64 -4.64
CA GLN A 81 23.00 -5.21 -4.58
C GLN A 81 23.59 -4.94 -5.98
N GLU A 82 23.27 -5.78 -6.97
CA GLU A 82 23.72 -5.55 -8.34
C GLU A 82 23.06 -4.30 -8.95
N GLN A 83 21.77 -4.07 -8.71
CA GLN A 83 21.09 -2.84 -9.14
C GLN A 83 21.71 -1.61 -8.47
N ASP A 84 21.95 -1.68 -7.16
CA ASP A 84 22.55 -0.61 -6.35
C ASP A 84 23.97 -0.25 -6.83
N SER A 85 24.70 -1.21 -7.42
CA SER A 85 26.02 -0.96 -8.01
C SER A 85 25.97 -0.14 -9.30
N LEU A 86 24.85 -0.24 -10.04
CA LEU A 86 24.60 0.56 -11.25
C LEU A 86 23.89 1.88 -10.93
N ARG A 87 23.16 1.96 -9.82
CA ARG A 87 22.35 3.12 -9.47
C ARG A 87 23.21 4.29 -9.04
N THR A 88 23.04 5.41 -9.74
CA THR A 88 23.67 6.70 -9.42
C THR A 88 22.78 7.58 -8.56
N GLY A 89 21.45 7.40 -8.65
CA GLY A 89 20.46 8.16 -7.88
C GLY A 89 19.03 7.72 -8.19
N TRP A 90 18.06 8.48 -7.70
CA TRP A 90 16.63 8.30 -7.99
C TRP A 90 15.92 9.63 -7.78
N ASP A 91 14.93 9.93 -8.62
CA ASP A 91 14.10 11.12 -8.42
C ASP A 91 12.83 10.77 -7.67
N LEU A 92 12.34 11.71 -6.88
CA LEU A 92 11.00 11.60 -6.31
C LEU A 92 10.00 11.97 -7.41
N VAL A 93 9.13 11.04 -7.79
CA VAL A 93 8.00 11.29 -8.68
C VAL A 93 6.73 10.83 -8.00
N ILE A 94 5.80 11.76 -7.79
CA ILE A 94 4.50 11.49 -7.17
C ILE A 94 3.45 11.58 -8.25
N ASP A 95 2.83 10.46 -8.57
CA ASP A 95 1.68 10.42 -9.47
C ASP A 95 0.40 10.76 -8.70
N VAL A 96 -0.27 11.81 -9.15
CA VAL A 96 -1.49 12.35 -8.57
C VAL A 96 -2.60 12.18 -9.60
N ASP A 97 -3.35 11.08 -9.51
CA ASP A 97 -4.54 10.87 -10.33
C ASP A 97 -5.77 10.66 -9.45
N CYS A 98 -6.85 11.36 -9.77
CA CYS A 98 -8.15 11.23 -9.11
C CYS A 98 -9.22 11.08 -10.20
N PRO A 99 -10.26 10.26 -9.98
CA PRO A 99 -11.38 10.15 -10.93
C PRO A 99 -12.03 11.50 -11.29
N VAL A 100 -11.91 12.48 -10.39
CA VAL A 100 -12.36 13.87 -10.53
C VAL A 100 -11.16 14.79 -10.80
N TRP A 101 -11.12 15.39 -11.99
CA TRP A 101 -10.02 16.24 -12.47
C TRP A 101 -9.70 17.42 -11.55
N GLU A 102 -10.74 18.08 -11.04
CA GLU A 102 -10.62 19.24 -10.16
C GLU A 102 -9.90 18.88 -8.86
N TYR A 103 -10.09 17.65 -8.36
CA TYR A 103 -9.40 17.19 -7.16
C TYR A 103 -7.97 16.80 -7.45
N SER A 104 -7.64 16.27 -8.63
CA SER A 104 -6.25 16.06 -9.03
C SER A 104 -5.45 17.38 -8.99
N ARG A 105 -6.03 18.49 -9.50
CA ARG A 105 -5.42 19.83 -9.42
C ARG A 105 -5.23 20.28 -7.97
N LEU A 106 -6.28 20.14 -7.15
CA LEU A 106 -6.27 20.57 -5.76
C LEU A 106 -5.27 19.77 -4.90
N ILE A 107 -5.24 18.46 -5.08
CA ILE A 107 -4.29 17.57 -4.39
C ILE A 107 -2.87 17.90 -4.83
N ALA A 108 -2.64 18.09 -6.13
CA ALA A 108 -1.33 18.46 -6.64
C ALA A 108 -0.84 19.78 -6.03
N TYR A 109 -1.72 20.77 -5.94
CA TYR A 109 -1.44 22.03 -5.25
C TYR A 109 -1.04 21.81 -3.78
N PHE A 110 -1.79 21.02 -3.00
CA PHE A 110 -1.44 20.77 -1.61
C PHE A 110 -0.12 20.01 -1.44
N ILE A 111 0.19 19.04 -2.32
CA ILE A 111 1.49 18.37 -2.30
C ILE A 111 2.62 19.38 -2.55
N ILE A 112 2.47 20.26 -3.53
CA ILE A 112 3.44 21.33 -3.81
C ILE A 112 3.62 22.25 -2.59
N GLN A 113 2.53 22.64 -1.91
CA GLN A 113 2.63 23.44 -0.68
C GLN A 113 3.38 22.71 0.43
N VAL A 114 3.09 21.42 0.67
CA VAL A 114 3.79 20.63 1.69
C VAL A 114 5.28 20.50 1.36
N LEU A 115 5.64 20.31 0.08
CA LEU A 115 7.04 20.28 -0.34
C LEU A 115 7.75 21.60 -0.03
N LYS A 116 7.12 22.75 -0.29
CA LYS A 116 7.66 24.07 0.04
C LYS A 116 7.78 24.32 1.54
N GLU A 117 6.76 23.92 2.31
CA GLU A 117 6.81 23.97 3.78
C GLU A 117 7.95 23.11 4.34
N ASN A 118 8.35 22.07 3.60
CA ASN A 118 9.53 21.24 3.85
C ASN A 118 10.84 21.80 3.25
N GLY A 119 10.85 23.06 2.82
CA GLY A 119 12.03 23.77 2.35
C GLY A 119 12.45 23.47 0.91
N VAL A 120 11.68 22.65 0.17
CA VAL A 120 12.04 22.28 -1.19
C VAL A 120 11.71 23.41 -2.17
N SER A 121 12.73 23.97 -2.80
CA SER A 121 12.65 24.91 -3.92
C SER A 121 12.71 24.22 -5.29
N SER A 122 13.35 23.06 -5.38
CA SER A 122 13.59 22.27 -6.61
C SER A 122 12.37 21.45 -7.04
N ILE A 123 11.17 22.03 -6.93
CA ILE A 123 9.90 21.38 -7.24
C ILE A 123 9.62 21.53 -8.73
N SER A 124 9.13 20.45 -9.35
CA SER A 124 8.65 20.45 -10.72
C SER A 124 7.28 19.80 -10.83
N CYS A 125 6.48 20.21 -11.82
CA CYS A 125 5.14 19.69 -12.03
C CYS A 125 4.92 19.45 -13.53
N LYS A 126 4.24 18.36 -13.88
CA LYS A 126 3.75 18.14 -15.23
C LYS A 126 2.36 17.51 -15.23
N PHE A 127 1.55 17.86 -16.23
CA PHE A 127 0.34 17.12 -16.52
C PHE A 127 0.69 15.71 -17.02
N SER A 128 0.02 14.68 -16.48
CA SER A 128 0.26 13.25 -16.84
C SER A 128 -0.21 12.89 -18.26
N GLY A 129 -1.05 13.73 -18.86
CA GLY A 129 -1.68 13.49 -20.16
C GLY A 129 -3.16 13.08 -20.06
N ASN A 130 -3.71 12.78 -18.87
CA ASN A 130 -5.12 12.40 -18.73
C ASN A 130 -5.89 13.22 -17.69
N LYS A 131 -5.92 12.75 -16.45
CA LYS A 131 -6.66 13.34 -15.34
C LYS A 131 -5.78 13.63 -14.12
N GLY A 132 -4.48 13.42 -14.23
CA GLY A 132 -3.54 13.57 -13.13
C GLY A 132 -2.33 14.44 -13.44
N PHE A 133 -1.50 14.62 -12.42
CA PHE A 133 -0.25 15.36 -12.47
C PHE A 133 0.88 14.50 -11.91
N HIS A 134 2.09 14.68 -12.43
CA HIS A 134 3.28 14.20 -11.75
C HIS A 134 3.95 15.38 -11.07
N ILE A 135 4.32 15.22 -9.81
CA ILE A 135 5.10 16.17 -9.04
C ILE A 135 6.48 15.56 -8.81
N GLY A 136 7.52 16.33 -9.11
CA GLY A 136 8.89 15.82 -9.19
C GLY A 136 9.85 16.62 -8.34
N VAL A 137 10.76 15.94 -7.64
CA VAL A 137 11.96 16.52 -7.03
C VAL A 137 13.18 15.74 -7.53
N PRO A 138 14.15 16.39 -8.20
CA PRO A 138 15.32 15.71 -8.75
C PRO A 138 16.24 15.20 -7.65
N PHE A 139 16.94 14.09 -7.90
CA PHE A 139 17.86 13.45 -6.96
C PHE A 139 18.89 14.43 -6.36
N GLU A 140 19.38 15.37 -7.17
CA GLU A 140 20.41 16.34 -6.79
C GLU A 140 19.95 17.28 -5.67
N ALA A 141 18.63 17.43 -5.46
CA ALA A 141 18.10 18.21 -4.34
C ALA A 141 18.22 17.50 -2.99
N PHE A 142 18.40 16.18 -2.98
CA PHE A 142 18.47 15.39 -1.75
C PHE A 142 19.87 15.44 -1.11
N PRO A 143 19.96 15.23 0.22
CA PRO A 143 21.24 15.09 0.89
C PRO A 143 22.03 13.90 0.35
N ALA A 144 23.36 13.97 0.30
CA ALA A 144 24.18 12.85 -0.14
C ALA A 144 24.05 11.61 0.79
N LYS A 145 23.80 11.83 2.08
CA LYS A 145 23.60 10.79 3.10
C LYS A 145 22.44 11.15 4.02
N ALA A 146 21.76 10.12 4.52
CA ALA A 146 20.76 10.21 5.57
C ALA A 146 21.16 9.27 6.72
N GLY A 147 21.67 9.84 7.82
CA GLY A 147 22.41 9.07 8.83
C GLY A 147 23.65 8.42 8.22
N ASP A 148 23.82 7.12 8.44
CA ASP A 148 25.00 6.37 7.98
C ASP A 148 24.87 5.82 6.54
N GLN A 149 23.72 6.00 5.89
CA GLN A 149 23.45 5.45 4.55
C GLN A 149 23.48 6.51 3.46
N GLU A 150 24.07 6.17 2.32
CA GLU A 150 24.01 6.99 1.10
C GLU A 150 22.57 7.06 0.56
N THR A 151 22.11 8.26 0.23
CA THR A 151 20.72 8.47 -0.20
C THR A 151 20.38 7.73 -1.49
N ARG A 152 21.33 7.58 -2.42
CA ARG A 152 21.14 6.79 -3.66
C ARG A 152 20.75 5.33 -3.40
N LEU A 153 21.10 4.77 -2.24
CA LEU A 153 20.79 3.38 -1.86
C LEU A 153 19.41 3.24 -1.19
N ARG A 154 18.74 4.38 -0.91
CA ARG A 154 17.45 4.40 -0.23
C ARG A 154 16.28 4.09 -1.16
N PHE A 155 16.48 3.82 -2.45
CA PHE A 155 15.38 3.38 -3.32
C PHE A 155 15.01 1.91 -3.05
N PRO A 156 13.73 1.54 -3.04
CA PRO A 156 12.53 2.39 -3.13
C PRO A 156 12.04 2.95 -1.77
N ASP A 157 12.66 2.54 -0.67
CA ASP A 157 12.16 2.74 0.69
C ASP A 157 12.07 4.23 1.10
N GLY A 158 13.04 5.05 0.68
CA GLY A 158 13.07 6.50 0.85
C GLY A 158 11.93 7.20 0.12
N VAL A 159 11.69 6.84 -1.15
CA VAL A 159 10.57 7.39 -1.93
C VAL A 159 9.23 7.03 -1.27
N ARG A 160 9.08 5.78 -0.82
CA ARG A 160 7.86 5.33 -0.10
C ARG A 160 7.64 6.08 1.20
N ALA A 161 8.71 6.32 1.98
CA ALA A 161 8.63 7.08 3.22
C ALA A 161 8.18 8.53 2.95
N ILE A 162 8.75 9.17 1.93
CA ILE A 162 8.37 10.53 1.52
C ILE A 162 6.92 10.57 1.05
N ALA A 163 6.50 9.66 0.16
CA ALA A 163 5.13 9.61 -0.34
C ALA A 163 4.11 9.45 0.80
N SER A 164 4.35 8.53 1.74
CA SER A 164 3.50 8.33 2.91
C SER A 164 3.44 9.58 3.80
N TYR A 165 4.58 10.25 4.00
CA TYR A 165 4.63 11.48 4.77
C TYR A 165 3.82 12.60 4.10
N LEU A 166 4.00 12.83 2.81
CA LEU A 166 3.28 13.87 2.06
C LEU A 166 1.77 13.65 2.11
N VAL A 167 1.30 12.41 1.91
CA VAL A 167 -0.13 12.07 2.02
C VAL A 167 -0.69 12.37 3.41
N SER A 168 0.10 12.13 4.45
CA SER A 168 -0.32 12.45 5.83
C SER A 168 -0.47 13.96 6.07
N GLU A 169 0.33 14.77 5.37
CA GLU A 169 0.44 16.21 5.56
C GLU A 169 -0.50 17.04 4.67
N ILE A 170 -0.86 16.56 3.47
CA ILE A 170 -1.77 17.32 2.57
C ILE A 170 -3.16 17.58 3.16
N ASP A 171 -3.57 16.77 4.13
CA ASP A 171 -4.81 16.97 4.88
C ASP A 171 -4.56 17.22 6.37
N ARG A 172 -3.39 17.81 6.68
CA ARG A 172 -3.12 18.38 7.99
C ARG A 172 -4.20 19.41 8.28
N ASN A 173 -4.79 19.31 9.48
CA ASN A 173 -5.93 20.10 9.92
C ASN A 173 -7.24 19.92 9.12
N ASN A 174 -7.40 18.81 8.37
CA ASN A 174 -8.66 18.48 7.65
C ASN A 174 -8.99 19.46 6.50
N ARG A 175 -8.03 20.25 5.98
CA ARG A 175 -8.32 21.30 4.99
C ARG A 175 -8.90 20.74 3.69
N LEU A 176 -8.27 19.70 3.15
CA LEU A 176 -8.72 19.05 1.91
C LEU A 176 -10.02 18.28 2.16
N SER A 177 -10.08 17.54 3.27
CA SER A 177 -11.28 16.84 3.72
C SER A 177 -12.47 17.80 3.85
N ASP A 178 -12.34 18.91 4.57
CA ASP A 178 -13.42 19.88 4.79
C ASP A 178 -13.90 20.49 3.46
N PHE A 179 -12.97 20.80 2.55
CA PHE A 179 -13.32 21.33 1.24
C PHE A 179 -14.17 20.34 0.43
N ILE A 180 -13.69 19.09 0.29
CA ILE A 180 -14.37 18.06 -0.49
C ILE A 180 -15.69 17.66 0.18
N LEU A 181 -15.71 17.49 1.51
CA LEU A 181 -16.91 17.11 2.24
C LEU A 181 -18.03 18.15 2.11
N LYS A 182 -17.69 19.45 2.06
CA LYS A 182 -18.68 20.54 1.95
C LYS A 182 -19.13 20.79 0.52
N LYS A 183 -18.22 20.76 -0.45
CA LYS A 183 -18.49 21.25 -1.82
C LYS A 183 -18.45 20.17 -2.89
N GLY A 184 -17.86 19.02 -2.60
CA GLY A 184 -17.43 18.06 -3.63
C GLY A 184 -17.92 16.62 -3.48
N LEU A 185 -18.46 16.26 -2.31
CA LEU A 185 -18.70 14.87 -1.97
C LEU A 185 -19.67 14.16 -2.92
N LEU A 186 -20.74 14.83 -3.36
CA LEU A 186 -21.72 14.21 -4.27
C LEU A 186 -21.07 13.83 -5.61
N ASN A 187 -20.38 14.79 -6.25
CA ASN A 187 -19.64 14.55 -7.50
C ASN A 187 -18.58 13.46 -7.34
N LEU A 188 -17.87 13.44 -6.20
CA LEU A 188 -16.91 12.38 -5.90
C LEU A 188 -17.56 10.99 -5.84
N LEU A 189 -18.68 10.85 -5.13
CA LEU A 189 -19.39 9.56 -4.99
C LEU A 189 -19.95 9.10 -6.34
N GLU A 190 -20.52 10.01 -7.13
CA GLU A 190 -21.03 9.72 -8.48
C GLU A 190 -19.93 9.24 -9.42
N LYS A 191 -18.78 9.94 -9.45
CA LYS A 191 -17.65 9.60 -10.35
C LYS A 191 -16.89 8.35 -9.94
N THR A 192 -16.87 8.04 -8.64
CA THR A 192 -16.16 6.86 -8.10
C THR A 192 -17.04 5.62 -8.01
N GLY A 193 -18.37 5.78 -7.96
CA GLY A 193 -19.32 4.69 -7.69
C GLY A 193 -19.20 4.10 -6.27
N ARG A 194 -18.40 4.70 -5.39
CA ARG A 194 -18.13 4.20 -4.03
C ARG A 194 -19.15 4.71 -3.03
N LYS A 195 -19.35 3.96 -1.95
CA LYS A 195 -20.27 4.36 -0.88
C LYS A 195 -19.61 5.35 0.07
N ARG A 196 -20.43 6.23 0.67
CA ARG A 196 -19.95 7.24 1.64
C ARG A 196 -19.10 6.64 2.77
N GLY A 197 -19.51 5.50 3.32
CA GLY A 197 -18.80 4.83 4.42
C GLY A 197 -17.45 4.21 4.01
N GLU A 198 -17.19 4.04 2.72
CA GLU A 198 -15.92 3.53 2.20
C GLU A 198 -14.88 4.65 2.06
N LEU A 199 -15.33 5.89 1.79
CA LEU A 199 -14.45 7.03 1.55
C LEU A 199 -14.35 7.99 2.73
N ILE A 200 -15.19 7.84 3.75
CA ILE A 200 -15.23 8.76 4.88
C ILE A 200 -15.12 7.98 6.17
N HIS A 201 -14.13 8.37 6.97
CA HIS A 201 -13.90 7.85 8.31
C HIS A 201 -14.21 8.91 9.34
N THR A 202 -14.68 8.47 10.51
CA THR A 202 -14.81 9.37 11.66
C THR A 202 -13.55 9.26 12.50
N VAL A 203 -12.90 10.40 12.74
CA VAL A 203 -11.64 10.48 13.50
C VAL A 203 -11.77 11.48 14.64
N CYS A 204 -10.97 11.30 15.70
CA CYS A 204 -10.92 12.26 16.80
C CYS A 204 -10.35 13.60 16.33
N SER A 205 -11.03 14.70 16.61
CA SER A 205 -10.60 16.05 16.23
C SER A 205 -9.26 16.46 16.88
N ARG A 206 -8.93 15.89 18.05
CA ARG A 206 -7.72 16.20 18.81
C ARG A 206 -6.49 15.39 18.40
N CYS A 207 -6.65 14.10 18.09
CA CYS A 207 -5.50 13.20 17.85
C CYS A 207 -5.57 12.40 16.55
N ALA A 208 -6.59 12.63 15.72
CA ALA A 208 -6.85 11.95 14.45
C ALA A 208 -7.01 10.40 14.54
N ALA A 209 -7.03 9.82 15.74
CA ALA A 209 -7.29 8.39 15.91
C ALA A 209 -8.69 8.03 15.40
N PRO A 210 -8.86 6.89 14.71
CA PRO A 210 -10.17 6.45 14.23
C PRO A 210 -11.14 6.25 15.40
N LYS A 211 -12.40 6.63 15.19
CA LYS A 211 -13.47 6.35 16.14
C LYS A 211 -13.69 4.84 16.16
N ALA A 212 -13.68 4.25 17.36
CA ALA A 212 -13.97 2.82 17.52
C ALA A 212 -15.40 2.54 17.01
N GLU A 213 -15.57 1.45 16.29
CA GLU A 213 -16.89 1.00 15.86
C GLU A 213 -17.77 0.72 17.08
N GLU A 214 -19.06 1.07 16.99
CA GLU A 214 -20.05 0.70 18.00
C GLU A 214 -20.16 -0.83 18.03
N GLN A 215 -19.52 -1.47 19.01
CA GLN A 215 -19.76 -2.87 19.29
C GLN A 215 -21.11 -3.00 19.98
N ALA A 216 -22.09 -3.57 19.28
CA ALA A 216 -23.33 -4.00 19.90
C ALA A 216 -22.99 -5.03 20.98
N LYS A 217 -23.23 -4.67 22.24
CA LYS A 217 -23.19 -5.65 23.33
C LYS A 217 -24.59 -6.18 23.52
N PHE A 218 -24.70 -7.48 23.77
CA PHE A 218 -25.98 -8.12 24.01
C PHE A 218 -26.08 -8.45 25.49
N GLU A 219 -27.20 -8.11 26.11
CA GLU A 219 -27.54 -8.57 27.44
C GLU A 219 -28.69 -9.57 27.31
N TYR A 220 -28.57 -10.71 27.97
CA TYR A 220 -29.62 -11.72 28.02
C TYR A 220 -30.28 -11.68 29.39
N ILE A 221 -31.61 -11.64 29.43
CA ILE A 221 -32.39 -11.61 30.67
C ILE A 221 -33.27 -12.86 30.73
N CYS A 222 -33.19 -13.60 31.83
CA CYS A 222 -34.07 -14.74 32.04
C CYS A 222 -35.45 -14.26 32.53
N ALA A 223 -36.49 -14.43 31.73
CA ALA A 223 -37.86 -14.01 32.09
C ALA A 223 -38.36 -14.63 33.40
N SER A 224 -37.88 -15.82 33.79
CA SER A 224 -38.34 -16.51 35.00
C SER A 224 -37.59 -16.14 36.29
N CYS A 225 -36.33 -15.69 36.23
CA CYS A 225 -35.58 -15.35 37.45
C CYS A 225 -34.87 -13.99 37.39
N GLN A 226 -35.11 -13.23 36.33
CA GLN A 226 -34.55 -11.90 36.09
C GLN A 226 -33.01 -11.83 36.08
N ARG A 227 -32.33 -12.98 36.04
CA ARG A 227 -30.87 -13.04 35.94
C ARG A 227 -30.43 -12.46 34.60
N ARG A 228 -29.42 -11.60 34.66
CA ARG A 228 -28.79 -10.96 33.50
C ARG A 228 -27.42 -11.56 33.23
N ASP A 229 -27.11 -11.75 31.96
CA ASP A 229 -25.78 -12.15 31.48
C ASP A 229 -25.38 -11.26 30.30
N ALA A 230 -24.29 -10.52 30.43
CA ALA A 230 -23.76 -9.66 29.37
C ALA A 230 -22.75 -10.42 28.51
N LEU A 231 -22.96 -10.41 27.19
CA LEU A 231 -22.05 -10.96 26.19
C LEU A 231 -21.46 -9.85 25.32
N GLY A 232 -20.16 -10.00 25.02
CA GLY A 232 -19.47 -9.16 24.06
C GLY A 232 -19.67 -9.57 22.60
N THR A 233 -20.31 -10.72 22.34
CA THR A 233 -20.52 -11.32 21.02
C THR A 233 -21.96 -11.83 20.90
N GLU A 234 -22.49 -11.90 19.67
CA GLU A 234 -23.85 -12.37 19.41
C GLU A 234 -23.95 -13.90 19.56
N GLU A 235 -24.92 -14.37 20.36
CA GLU A 235 -25.32 -15.79 20.42
C GLU A 235 -26.80 -15.92 20.04
N GLU A 236 -27.15 -16.86 19.15
CA GLU A 236 -28.55 -17.03 18.69
C GLU A 236 -29.49 -17.50 19.81
N VAL A 237 -29.01 -18.35 20.73
CA VAL A 237 -29.82 -18.92 21.81
C VAL A 237 -28.98 -19.06 23.08
N ARG A 238 -29.51 -18.60 24.21
CA ARG A 238 -28.88 -18.75 25.53
C ARG A 238 -29.87 -19.27 26.56
N TYR A 239 -29.41 -20.22 27.37
CA TYR A 239 -30.18 -20.77 28.48
C TYR A 239 -29.67 -20.22 29.81
N CYS A 240 -30.59 -19.87 30.70
CA CYS A 240 -30.26 -19.40 32.03
C CYS A 240 -29.54 -20.51 32.81
N PRO A 241 -28.33 -20.26 33.36
CA PRO A 241 -27.61 -21.27 34.13
C PRO A 241 -28.36 -21.72 35.39
N ARG A 242 -29.30 -20.89 35.89
CA ARG A 242 -30.12 -21.18 37.07
C ARG A 242 -31.42 -21.91 36.71
N CYS A 243 -32.19 -21.36 35.77
CA CYS A 243 -33.52 -21.87 35.46
C CYS A 243 -33.56 -22.87 34.30
N LYS A 244 -32.45 -23.04 33.57
CA LYS A 244 -32.35 -23.80 32.31
C LYS A 244 -33.36 -23.40 31.22
N LYS A 245 -34.11 -22.31 31.42
CA LYS A 245 -35.03 -21.71 30.45
C LYS A 245 -34.28 -20.77 29.51
N MET A 246 -34.79 -20.63 28.29
CA MET A 246 -34.28 -19.69 27.31
C MET A 246 -34.33 -18.26 27.86
N MET A 247 -33.30 -17.47 27.57
CA MET A 247 -33.21 -16.07 27.98
C MET A 247 -33.61 -15.15 26.82
N GLU A 248 -34.26 -14.04 27.14
CA GLU A 248 -34.63 -12.99 26.18
C GLU A 248 -33.43 -12.09 25.91
N ARG A 249 -33.25 -11.73 24.63
CA ARG A 249 -32.12 -10.92 24.17
C ARG A 249 -32.48 -9.44 24.16
N MET A 250 -31.64 -8.63 24.77
CA MET A 250 -31.68 -7.17 24.70
C MET A 250 -30.40 -6.62 24.07
N SER A 251 -30.54 -5.69 23.12
CA SER A 251 -29.40 -5.00 22.52
C SER A 251 -29.01 -3.79 23.37
N LEU A 252 -27.76 -3.77 23.84
CA LEU A 252 -27.16 -2.62 24.52
C LEU A 252 -26.18 -1.94 23.57
N LYS A 253 -26.60 -0.83 22.97
CA LYS A 253 -25.67 0.05 22.26
C LYS A 253 -24.93 0.92 23.27
N ARG A 254 -23.72 0.52 23.67
CA ARG A 254 -22.82 1.45 24.40
C ARG A 254 -22.16 2.36 23.37
N ARG A 255 -22.63 3.60 23.29
CA ARG A 255 -21.90 4.65 22.58
C ARG A 255 -20.57 4.89 23.28
N GLN A 256 -19.48 4.62 22.59
CA GLN A 256 -18.16 5.05 23.05
C GLN A 256 -17.96 6.50 22.59
N ASP A 257 -18.42 7.44 23.41
CA ASP A 257 -18.38 8.88 23.12
C ASP A 257 -17.00 9.52 23.33
N GLN A 258 -15.98 8.74 23.70
CA GLN A 258 -14.63 9.20 23.95
C GLN A 258 -13.62 8.48 23.06
N CYS A 259 -12.66 9.22 22.54
CA CYS A 259 -11.55 8.70 21.77
C CYS A 259 -10.71 7.74 22.61
N VAL A 260 -10.43 6.55 22.06
CA VAL A 260 -9.63 5.51 22.72
C VAL A 260 -8.19 5.93 23.01
N LYS A 261 -7.64 6.90 22.26
CA LYS A 261 -6.24 7.36 22.39
C LYS A 261 -6.11 8.53 23.36
N CYS A 262 -6.95 9.57 23.23
CA CYS A 262 -6.79 10.81 24.00
C CYS A 262 -7.98 11.18 24.89
N ARG A 263 -9.03 10.34 24.95
CA ARG A 263 -10.28 10.57 25.70
C ARG A 263 -11.08 11.83 25.29
N GLY A 264 -10.69 12.50 24.21
CA GLY A 264 -11.44 13.61 23.64
C GLY A 264 -12.82 13.16 23.15
N ARG A 265 -13.82 14.05 23.23
CA ARG A 265 -15.22 13.77 22.83
C ARG A 265 -15.56 14.29 21.45
N ASP A 266 -14.73 15.18 20.90
CA ASP A 266 -14.95 15.75 19.58
C ASP A 266 -14.40 14.83 18.49
N PHE A 267 -15.27 14.53 17.53
CA PHE A 267 -14.96 13.75 16.35
C PHE A 267 -15.33 14.54 15.10
N ARG A 268 -14.54 14.36 14.04
CA ARG A 268 -14.79 14.96 12.72
C ARG A 268 -14.78 13.88 11.64
N GLN A 269 -15.44 14.18 10.53
CA GLN A 269 -15.34 13.37 9.32
C GLN A 269 -14.03 13.68 8.60
N LYS A 270 -13.31 12.65 8.19
CA LYS A 270 -12.08 12.72 7.43
C LYS A 270 -12.23 11.88 6.16
N LEU A 271 -11.81 12.44 5.04
CA LEU A 271 -11.81 11.76 3.76
C LEU A 271 -10.65 10.77 3.69
N ASP A 272 -10.89 9.59 3.15
CA ASP A 272 -9.84 8.64 2.78
C ASP A 272 -9.17 9.10 1.49
N ILE A 273 -8.11 9.89 1.65
CA ILE A 273 -7.37 10.49 0.53
C ILE A 273 -6.62 9.42 -0.26
N GLU A 274 -6.04 8.43 0.41
CA GLU A 274 -5.43 7.27 -0.24
C GLU A 274 -6.46 6.46 -1.04
N GLY A 275 -7.70 6.38 -0.54
CA GLY A 275 -8.78 5.70 -1.25
C GLY A 275 -9.24 6.40 -2.53
N ILE A 276 -9.12 7.73 -2.63
CA ILE A 276 -9.61 8.53 -3.78
C ILE A 276 -8.50 8.97 -4.73
N MET A 277 -7.27 9.07 -4.23
CA MET A 277 -6.10 9.20 -5.07
C MET A 277 -5.77 7.79 -5.55
N SER A 278 -5.74 7.61 -6.86
CA SER A 278 -4.90 6.58 -7.42
C SER A 278 -3.45 7.04 -7.26
N ILE A 279 -2.97 7.17 -6.02
CA ILE A 279 -1.54 6.97 -5.80
C ILE A 279 -1.41 5.52 -6.22
N ASP A 280 -0.83 5.28 -7.39
CA ASP A 280 -0.44 3.93 -7.77
C ASP A 280 0.72 3.55 -6.84
N SER A 281 0.39 3.33 -5.58
CA SER A 281 1.21 2.70 -4.57
C SER A 281 1.21 1.20 -4.80
N LEU A 282 0.99 0.75 -6.04
CA LEU A 282 1.41 -0.55 -6.57
C LEU A 282 2.93 -0.64 -6.55
N LEU A 283 3.53 -0.37 -5.38
CA LEU A 283 4.92 -0.50 -5.04
C LEU A 283 5.76 0.37 -5.97
N ILE A 284 6.30 1.50 -5.48
CA ILE A 284 7.57 2.00 -6.01
C ILE A 284 8.49 0.78 -5.97
N SER A 285 8.60 0.11 -7.10
CA SER A 285 9.19 -1.20 -7.28
C SER A 285 10.38 -0.93 -8.16
N SER A 286 11.45 -1.69 -7.95
CA SER A 286 12.64 -1.58 -8.80
C SER A 286 12.21 -1.54 -10.26
N ARG A 287 12.67 -0.52 -10.99
CA ARG A 287 12.40 -0.27 -12.41
C ARG A 287 10.94 0.10 -12.75
N HIS A 288 10.24 0.78 -11.84
CA HIS A 288 8.98 1.48 -12.15
C HIS A 288 9.22 2.58 -13.19
N LEU A 289 8.24 2.80 -14.08
CA LEU A 289 8.33 3.77 -15.17
C LEU A 289 7.18 4.78 -15.08
N TYR A 290 7.49 6.05 -15.31
CA TYR A 290 6.50 7.10 -15.47
C TYR A 290 6.56 7.68 -16.89
N ARG A 291 5.44 8.22 -17.38
CA ARG A 291 5.35 8.84 -18.71
C ARG A 291 6.30 10.03 -18.80
N MET A 292 7.15 10.08 -19.83
CA MET A 292 8.09 11.18 -20.05
C MET A 292 7.36 12.51 -20.32
N PRO A 293 7.97 13.67 -20.00
CA PRO A 293 7.49 14.95 -20.50
C PRO A 293 7.46 14.94 -22.03
N TYR A 294 6.48 15.64 -22.59
CA TYR A 294 6.14 15.68 -24.01
C TYR A 294 5.72 14.35 -24.65
N SER A 295 5.68 13.24 -23.93
CA SER A 295 5.05 12.02 -24.45
C SER A 295 3.53 12.17 -24.53
N LEU A 296 2.92 11.62 -25.58
CA LEU A 296 1.47 11.53 -25.72
C LEU A 296 0.88 10.49 -24.76
N HIS A 297 -0.39 10.68 -24.40
CA HIS A 297 -1.20 9.73 -23.64
C HIS A 297 -2.18 8.97 -24.55
N GLU A 298 -2.22 7.64 -24.42
CA GLU A 298 -2.81 6.72 -25.41
C GLU A 298 -4.32 6.90 -25.56
N LYS A 299 -5.01 7.21 -24.46
CA LYS A 299 -6.48 7.34 -24.44
C LYS A 299 -6.95 8.75 -24.82
N SER A 300 -6.29 9.77 -24.27
CA SER A 300 -6.70 11.18 -24.41
C SER A 300 -6.09 11.86 -25.63
N GLY A 301 -4.95 11.35 -26.13
CA GLY A 301 -4.16 12.01 -27.17
C GLY A 301 -3.43 13.28 -26.73
N LEU A 302 -3.55 13.67 -25.45
CA LEU A 302 -2.91 14.87 -24.92
C LEU A 302 -1.44 14.61 -24.57
N VAL A 303 -0.68 15.69 -24.58
CA VAL A 303 0.75 15.73 -24.28
C VAL A 303 0.96 15.75 -22.77
N SER A 304 1.93 14.98 -22.25
CA SER A 304 2.38 15.15 -20.88
C SER A 304 3.19 16.44 -20.76
N LEU A 305 2.57 17.54 -20.33
CA LEU A 305 3.13 18.87 -20.45
C LEU A 305 3.70 19.37 -19.11
N PRO A 306 5.02 19.69 -19.03
CA PRO A 306 5.58 20.42 -17.90
C PRO A 306 4.93 21.80 -17.70
N LEU A 307 4.72 22.22 -16.45
CA LEU A 307 4.14 23.51 -16.12
C LEU A 307 4.78 24.09 -14.86
N ASP A 308 4.55 25.38 -14.65
CA ASP A 308 4.84 26.09 -13.41
C ASP A 308 4.08 25.44 -12.23
N PRO A 309 4.76 24.92 -11.19
CA PRO A 309 4.10 24.38 -10.00
C PRO A 309 3.13 25.37 -9.34
N GLU A 310 3.41 26.68 -9.40
CA GLU A 310 2.55 27.72 -8.82
C GLU A 310 1.23 27.86 -9.53
N LYS A 311 1.17 27.44 -10.80
CA LYS A 311 0.01 27.61 -11.67
C LYS A 311 -0.78 26.32 -11.89
N VAL A 312 -0.51 25.27 -11.10
CA VAL A 312 -1.18 23.97 -11.24
C VAL A 312 -2.71 24.06 -11.16
N LEU A 313 -3.25 24.98 -10.37
CA LEU A 313 -4.70 25.21 -10.25
C LEU A 313 -5.32 25.81 -11.51
N PHE A 314 -4.54 26.55 -12.31
CA PHE A 314 -4.98 27.22 -13.54
C PHE A 314 -4.72 26.41 -14.81
N PHE A 315 -4.17 25.20 -14.67
CA PHE A 315 -3.92 24.33 -15.80
C PHE A 315 -5.24 23.81 -16.38
N GLU A 316 -5.41 23.97 -17.69
CA GLU A 316 -6.53 23.44 -18.45
C GLU A 316 -6.03 22.42 -19.47
N ARG A 317 -6.82 21.36 -19.71
CA ARG A 317 -6.38 20.18 -20.49
C ARG A 317 -6.08 20.53 -21.95
N GLU A 318 -6.74 21.55 -22.47
CA GLU A 318 -6.60 22.09 -23.83
C GLU A 318 -5.19 22.63 -24.07
N MET A 319 -4.49 23.08 -23.02
CA MET A 319 -3.09 23.52 -23.10
C MET A 319 -2.14 22.40 -23.52
N ALA A 320 -2.53 21.14 -23.30
CA ALA A 320 -1.77 19.94 -23.66
C ALA A 320 -2.17 19.35 -25.03
N ASN A 321 -2.88 20.10 -25.88
CA ASN A 321 -3.21 19.63 -27.22
C ASN A 321 -1.94 19.57 -28.11
N PRO A 322 -1.60 18.41 -28.70
CA PRO A 322 -0.38 18.25 -29.50
C PRO A 322 -0.29 19.19 -30.72
N GLU A 323 -1.42 19.66 -31.26
CA GLU A 323 -1.43 20.58 -32.41
C GLU A 323 -1.00 22.00 -32.04
N ARG A 324 -1.13 22.39 -30.76
CA ARG A 324 -0.89 23.76 -30.27
C ARG A 324 0.18 23.82 -29.17
N VAL A 325 0.71 22.67 -28.76
CA VAL A 325 1.64 22.60 -27.64
C VAL A 325 2.94 23.34 -27.96
N VAL A 326 3.40 24.15 -27.01
CA VAL A 326 4.70 24.81 -27.07
C VAL A 326 5.61 24.23 -25.98
N ILE A 327 6.94 24.37 -26.16
CA ILE A 327 7.88 23.97 -25.12
C ILE A 327 7.69 24.89 -23.91
N SER A 328 7.24 24.29 -22.81
CA SER A 328 7.18 24.96 -21.51
C SER A 328 8.54 25.56 -21.11
N PRO A 329 8.57 26.78 -20.52
CA PRO A 329 9.79 27.32 -19.94
C PRO A 329 10.21 26.60 -18.65
N PHE A 330 9.36 25.71 -18.13
CA PHE A 330 9.63 24.88 -16.96
C PHE A 330 9.93 23.45 -17.43
N ARG A 331 10.99 22.84 -16.90
CA ARG A 331 11.33 21.44 -17.13
C ARG A 331 10.88 20.58 -15.95
N PHE A 332 10.42 19.37 -16.27
CA PHE A 332 10.12 18.37 -15.24
C PHE A 332 11.41 17.68 -14.80
N LEU A 333 11.69 17.69 -13.48
CA LEU A 333 12.95 17.24 -12.87
C LEU A 333 14.16 17.98 -13.45
N ASP A 334 14.11 19.32 -13.42
CA ASP A 334 15.19 20.19 -13.90
C ASP A 334 16.43 20.10 -12.99
N ARG A 335 17.39 19.26 -13.38
CA ARG A 335 18.62 19.02 -12.62
C ARG A 335 19.55 20.22 -12.61
N GLU A 336 19.51 21.07 -13.64
CA GLU A 336 20.38 22.25 -13.75
C GLU A 336 20.01 23.33 -12.74
N LYS A 337 18.75 23.34 -12.29
CA LYS A 337 18.23 24.27 -11.28
C LYS A 337 18.09 23.66 -9.89
N ALA A 338 18.51 22.40 -9.72
CA ALA A 338 18.41 21.72 -8.44
C ALA A 338 19.40 22.30 -7.44
N THR A 339 18.91 22.68 -6.26
CA THR A 339 19.76 23.15 -5.16
C THR A 339 20.11 21.96 -4.28
N ALA A 340 21.40 21.67 -4.10
CA ALA A 340 21.82 20.60 -3.20
C ALA A 340 21.31 20.84 -1.77
N GLN A 341 20.91 19.77 -1.06
CA GLN A 341 20.38 19.77 0.31
C GLN A 341 18.99 20.40 0.50
N ASP A 342 18.37 20.91 -0.55
CA ASP A 342 17.05 21.56 -0.54
C ASP A 342 15.92 20.61 -0.07
N ALA A 343 16.07 19.30 -0.30
CA ALA A 343 15.15 18.27 0.19
C ALA A 343 15.60 17.57 1.49
N ALA A 344 16.60 18.09 2.21
CA ALA A 344 17.08 17.49 3.45
C ALA A 344 16.01 17.45 4.54
N MET A 345 15.31 18.57 4.77
CA MET A 345 14.24 18.65 5.77
C MET A 345 13.06 17.74 5.42
N LEU A 346 12.66 17.69 4.15
CA LEU A 346 11.66 16.73 3.66
C LEU A 346 12.04 15.28 4.00
N PHE A 347 13.28 14.90 3.70
CA PHE A 347 13.74 13.53 3.89
C PHE A 347 13.83 13.15 5.37
N GLU A 348 14.27 14.07 6.23
CA GLU A 348 14.33 13.90 7.68
C GLU A 348 12.92 13.74 8.26
N ASN A 349 12.00 14.65 7.93
CA ASN A 349 10.60 14.59 8.39
C ASN A 349 9.92 13.29 7.94
N ALA A 350 10.15 12.86 6.70
CA ALA A 350 9.64 11.60 6.19
C ALA A 350 10.22 10.37 6.93
N SER A 351 11.51 10.40 7.27
CA SER A 351 12.17 9.33 8.03
C SER A 351 11.65 9.23 9.46
N GLN A 352 11.40 10.37 10.12
CA GLN A 352 10.78 10.43 11.45
C GLN A 352 9.33 9.94 11.42
N TRP A 353 8.55 10.36 10.42
CA TRP A 353 7.19 9.86 10.18
C TRP A 353 7.17 8.34 10.00
N HIS A 354 8.06 7.81 9.17
CA HIS A 354 8.18 6.37 8.95
C HIS A 354 8.53 5.63 10.24
N THR A 355 9.50 6.14 11.01
CA THR A 355 9.89 5.52 12.29
C THR A 355 8.73 5.54 13.30
N ARG A 356 7.99 6.64 13.38
CA ARG A 356 6.82 6.77 14.26
C ARG A 356 5.71 5.82 13.86
N THR A 357 5.38 5.74 12.57
CA THR A 357 4.31 4.86 12.08
C THR A 357 4.68 3.38 12.23
N VAL A 358 5.94 3.01 12.02
CA VAL A 358 6.43 1.64 12.32
C VAL A 358 6.27 1.34 13.81
N LYS A 359 6.73 2.22 14.71
CA LYS A 359 6.56 2.06 16.16
C LYS A 359 5.09 2.01 16.61
N GLU A 360 4.23 2.85 16.03
CA GLU A 360 2.78 2.85 16.34
C GLU A 360 2.07 1.58 15.82
N ASN A 361 2.50 1.03 14.68
CA ASN A 361 1.98 -0.22 14.11
C ASN A 361 2.49 -1.47 14.84
N GLU A 362 3.73 -1.43 15.33
CA GLU A 362 4.31 -2.40 16.25
C GLU A 362 3.64 -2.33 17.64
N GLY A 363 2.98 -1.21 17.96
CA GLY A 363 2.39 -0.93 19.26
C GLY A 363 3.44 -0.47 20.27
N PRO A 364 3.06 0.10 21.42
CA PRO A 364 4.02 0.24 22.50
C PRO A 364 4.59 -1.16 22.75
N ALA A 365 5.92 -1.28 22.76
CA ALA A 365 6.54 -2.37 23.49
C ALA A 365 5.86 -2.33 24.85
N GLU A 366 5.03 -3.33 25.16
CA GLU A 366 4.47 -3.45 26.49
C GLU A 366 5.68 -3.42 27.41
N LYS A 367 5.88 -2.31 28.12
CA LYS A 367 6.47 -2.38 29.45
C LYS A 367 5.49 -3.26 30.21
N GLN A 368 5.73 -4.56 30.10
CA GLN A 368 5.05 -5.57 30.89
C GLN A 368 5.36 -5.21 32.32
N ASN A 369 4.42 -4.53 32.96
CA ASN A 369 4.33 -4.54 34.40
C ASN A 369 4.13 -6.00 34.81
N GLY A 370 5.23 -6.70 35.10
CA GLY A 370 5.31 -7.86 35.98
C GLY A 370 4.42 -9.07 35.68
N LYS A 371 3.79 -9.17 34.51
CA LYS A 371 3.08 -10.38 34.08
C LYS A 371 3.51 -10.68 32.66
N THR A 372 4.59 -11.45 32.56
CA THR A 372 4.97 -12.21 31.37
C THR A 372 3.71 -12.71 30.67
N GLN A 373 3.36 -12.10 29.53
CA GLN A 373 2.66 -12.85 28.49
C GLN A 373 3.62 -14.01 28.21
N ARG A 374 3.26 -15.20 28.69
CA ARG A 374 3.98 -16.40 28.28
C ARG A 374 3.85 -16.44 26.77
N ASP A 375 4.96 -16.23 26.07
CA ASP A 375 5.10 -16.64 24.69
C ASP A 375 4.51 -18.05 24.63
N PHE A 376 3.46 -18.19 23.83
CA PHE A 376 2.92 -19.51 23.56
C PHE A 376 3.95 -20.17 22.64
N GLU A 377 4.99 -20.75 23.24
CA GLU A 377 5.95 -21.60 22.54
C GLU A 377 5.16 -22.72 21.88
N LEU A 378 5.06 -22.66 20.56
CA LEU A 378 4.49 -23.73 19.77
C LEU A 378 5.49 -24.87 19.78
N THR A 379 5.23 -25.89 20.61
CA THR A 379 5.99 -27.14 20.60
C THR A 379 5.75 -27.95 19.33
N GLU A 380 4.60 -27.74 18.68
CA GLU A 380 4.21 -28.45 17.46
C GLU A 380 3.59 -27.50 16.43
N ALA A 381 3.68 -27.91 15.16
CA ALA A 381 3.08 -27.21 14.05
C ALA A 381 1.55 -27.20 14.17
N LEU A 382 0.92 -26.03 14.06
CA LEU A 382 -0.54 -25.92 14.12
C LEU A 382 -1.17 -26.52 12.86
N PRO A 383 -2.27 -27.26 13.00
CA PRO A 383 -2.81 -28.03 11.90
C PRO A 383 -3.60 -27.13 10.92
N PRO A 384 -3.68 -27.50 9.62
CA PRO A 384 -4.24 -26.64 8.58
C PRO A 384 -5.67 -26.15 8.84
N GLU A 385 -6.50 -26.90 9.57
CA GLU A 385 -7.90 -26.56 9.86
C GLU A 385 -8.02 -25.25 10.67
N LEU A 386 -6.94 -24.82 11.31
CA LEU A 386 -6.85 -23.57 12.06
C LEU A 386 -6.34 -22.39 11.21
N PHE A 387 -6.00 -22.63 9.95
CA PHE A 387 -5.51 -21.59 9.05
C PHE A 387 -6.64 -20.64 8.66
N PRO A 388 -6.34 -19.34 8.48
CA PRO A 388 -7.33 -18.37 8.06
C PRO A 388 -7.81 -18.62 6.63
N PRO A 389 -9.00 -18.09 6.26
CA PRO A 389 -9.56 -18.24 4.91
C PRO A 389 -8.59 -17.86 3.79
N CYS A 390 -7.77 -16.82 3.99
CA CYS A 390 -6.80 -16.38 2.98
C CYS A 390 -5.68 -17.39 2.71
N ILE A 391 -5.18 -18.08 3.74
CA ILE A 391 -4.17 -19.12 3.58
C ILE A 391 -4.79 -20.37 2.96
N GLN A 392 -6.02 -20.72 3.36
CA GLN A 392 -6.77 -21.83 2.76
C GLN A 392 -7.00 -21.62 1.26
N LEU A 393 -7.41 -20.41 0.87
CA LEU A 393 -7.58 -20.04 -0.54
C LEU A 393 -6.28 -20.14 -1.32
N ILE A 394 -5.16 -19.70 -0.73
CA ILE A 394 -3.85 -19.91 -1.36
C ILE A 394 -3.62 -21.41 -1.55
N LEU A 395 -3.75 -22.23 -0.51
CA LEU A 395 -3.46 -23.67 -0.55
C LEU A 395 -4.31 -24.48 -1.54
N ASN A 396 -5.48 -23.95 -1.94
CA ASN A 396 -6.34 -24.52 -2.98
C ASN A 396 -5.83 -24.30 -4.41
N GLY A 397 -4.77 -23.51 -4.58
CA GLY A 397 -4.17 -23.19 -5.87
C GLY A 397 -4.46 -21.76 -6.33
N MET A 398 -3.57 -21.23 -7.16
CA MET A 398 -3.56 -19.84 -7.60
C MET A 398 -3.40 -19.75 -9.12
N GLY A 399 -4.18 -18.88 -9.75
CA GLY A 399 -3.97 -18.48 -11.15
C GLY A 399 -2.78 -17.52 -11.28
N ASP A 400 -2.91 -16.35 -10.67
CA ASP A 400 -1.92 -15.28 -10.62
C ASP A 400 -1.43 -15.01 -9.18
N GLY A 401 -0.33 -14.28 -8.98
CA GLY A 401 0.19 -13.92 -7.66
C GLY A 401 1.01 -15.02 -6.96
N LYS A 402 1.36 -16.11 -7.65
CA LYS A 402 2.04 -17.29 -7.08
C LYS A 402 3.35 -16.96 -6.35
N LYS A 403 4.20 -16.06 -6.89
CA LYS A 403 5.45 -15.65 -6.22
C LYS A 403 5.20 -14.98 -4.86
N ARG A 404 4.09 -14.25 -4.74
CA ARG A 404 3.68 -13.58 -3.50
C ARG A 404 3.02 -14.56 -2.53
N ALA A 405 2.27 -15.52 -3.06
CA ALA A 405 1.72 -16.63 -2.28
C ALA A 405 2.83 -17.47 -1.63
N VAL A 406 3.92 -17.80 -2.35
CA VAL A 406 5.09 -18.49 -1.79
C VAL A 406 5.67 -17.72 -0.60
N PHE A 407 5.94 -16.43 -0.78
CA PHE A 407 6.44 -15.57 0.29
C PHE A 407 5.51 -15.56 1.52
N ILE A 408 4.20 -15.42 1.30
CA ILE A 408 3.18 -15.46 2.36
C ILE A 408 3.23 -16.80 3.10
N LEU A 409 3.22 -17.92 2.37
CA LEU A 409 3.21 -19.26 2.93
C LEU A 409 4.45 -19.54 3.77
N ILE A 410 5.65 -19.18 3.30
CA ILE A 410 6.90 -19.39 4.04
C ILE A 410 6.85 -18.69 5.40
N ASN A 411 6.55 -17.39 5.41
CA ASN A 411 6.53 -16.61 6.65
C ASN A 411 5.38 -17.04 7.59
N PHE A 412 4.22 -17.38 7.03
CA PHE A 412 3.09 -17.89 7.80
C PHE A 412 3.40 -19.25 8.44
N LEU A 413 3.83 -20.24 7.65
CA LEU A 413 4.06 -21.61 8.11
C LEU A 413 5.18 -21.67 9.16
N ARG A 414 6.27 -20.91 8.96
CA ARG A 414 7.30 -20.72 10.01
C ARG A 414 6.70 -20.18 11.30
N SER A 415 5.81 -19.20 11.18
CA SER A 415 5.15 -18.56 12.33
C SER A 415 4.16 -19.45 13.07
N VAL A 416 3.69 -20.53 12.46
CA VAL A 416 2.78 -21.49 13.08
C VAL A 416 3.43 -22.86 13.35
N GLY A 417 4.77 -22.92 13.37
CA GLY A 417 5.54 -24.06 13.90
C GLY A 417 6.04 -25.07 12.86
N TYR A 418 5.97 -24.77 11.56
CA TYR A 418 6.51 -25.65 10.52
C TYR A 418 8.03 -25.42 10.36
N ASP A 419 8.79 -26.51 10.28
CA ASP A 419 10.18 -26.49 9.85
C ASP A 419 10.29 -26.34 8.33
N TYR A 420 11.50 -26.00 7.86
CA TYR A 420 11.71 -25.75 6.43
C TYR A 420 11.47 -26.97 5.55
N ALA A 421 11.70 -28.20 6.04
CA ALA A 421 11.48 -29.42 5.27
C ALA A 421 9.98 -29.63 4.99
N ARG A 422 9.13 -29.43 6.01
CA ARG A 422 7.67 -29.47 5.87
C ARG A 422 7.13 -28.32 5.02
N ILE A 423 7.71 -27.13 5.14
CA ILE A 423 7.34 -25.98 4.27
C ILE A 423 7.68 -26.29 2.80
N GLU A 424 8.86 -26.84 2.55
CA GLU A 424 9.33 -27.22 1.21
C GLU A 424 8.40 -28.25 0.56
N ALA A 425 8.03 -29.30 1.30
CA ALA A 425 7.07 -30.30 0.84
C ALA A 425 5.69 -29.67 0.56
N MET A 426 5.18 -28.83 1.47
CA MET A 426 3.86 -28.21 1.33
C MET A 426 3.80 -27.24 0.14
N ILE A 427 4.84 -26.44 -0.08
CA ILE A 427 4.93 -25.55 -1.24
C ILE A 427 5.08 -26.34 -2.54
N GLY A 428 5.86 -27.42 -2.53
CA GLY A 428 6.01 -28.32 -3.67
C GLY A 428 4.67 -28.91 -4.11
N GLU A 429 3.89 -29.46 -3.17
CA GLU A 429 2.56 -30.01 -3.45
C GLU A 429 1.55 -28.93 -3.86
N TRP A 430 1.56 -27.78 -3.18
CA TRP A 430 0.73 -26.64 -3.56
C TRP A 430 1.03 -26.17 -4.99
N ASN A 431 2.31 -26.13 -5.38
CA ASN A 431 2.71 -25.64 -6.70
C ASN A 431 2.20 -26.54 -7.84
N LYS A 432 2.05 -27.85 -7.59
CA LYS A 432 1.45 -28.81 -8.53
C LYS A 432 -0.05 -28.58 -8.76
N LYS A 433 -0.75 -27.99 -7.78
CA LYS A 433 -2.20 -27.68 -7.88
C LYS A 433 -2.48 -26.43 -8.72
N ASN A 434 -1.47 -25.61 -8.99
CA ASN A 434 -1.63 -24.39 -9.77
C ASN A 434 -1.81 -24.72 -11.25
N LYS A 435 -2.75 -24.01 -11.93
CA LYS A 435 -3.00 -24.16 -13.38
C LYS A 435 -1.70 -24.06 -14.21
N GLU A 436 -0.80 -23.18 -13.78
CA GLU A 436 0.57 -23.09 -14.29
C GLU A 436 1.54 -23.09 -13.09
N PRO A 437 2.28 -24.18 -12.86
CA PRO A 437 3.24 -24.25 -11.77
C PRO A 437 4.36 -23.21 -11.93
N LEU A 438 4.83 -22.64 -10.81
CA LEU A 438 6.07 -21.88 -10.79
C LEU A 438 7.25 -22.81 -11.07
N ARG A 439 8.25 -22.31 -11.82
CA ARG A 439 9.53 -23.01 -11.96
C ARG A 439 10.14 -23.27 -10.58
N GLU A 440 10.69 -24.46 -10.40
CA GLU A 440 11.15 -24.95 -9.09
C GLU A 440 12.21 -24.04 -8.46
N VAL A 441 13.15 -23.57 -9.30
CA VAL A 441 14.21 -22.63 -8.92
C VAL A 441 13.66 -21.35 -8.29
N VAL A 442 12.49 -20.87 -8.74
CA VAL A 442 11.91 -19.59 -8.28
C VAL A 442 11.40 -19.70 -6.84
N TRP A 443 10.63 -20.74 -6.52
CA TRP A 443 10.05 -20.85 -5.18
C TRP A 443 11.06 -21.43 -4.18
N ARG A 444 11.95 -22.34 -4.62
CA ARG A 444 13.07 -22.81 -3.78
C ARG A 444 14.06 -21.68 -3.48
N GLY A 445 14.30 -20.79 -4.43
CA GLY A 445 15.13 -19.59 -4.22
C GLY A 445 14.60 -18.71 -3.08
N GLN A 446 13.29 -18.45 -3.05
CA GLN A 446 12.67 -17.73 -1.93
C GLN A 446 12.80 -18.48 -0.60
N LEU A 447 12.59 -19.79 -0.60
CA LEU A 447 12.74 -20.61 0.61
C LEU A 447 14.17 -20.56 1.16
N ASN A 448 15.17 -20.68 0.29
CA ASN A 448 16.59 -20.63 0.66
C ASN A 448 16.99 -19.25 1.19
N TYR A 449 16.52 -18.17 0.57
CA TYR A 449 16.70 -16.82 1.10
C TYR A 449 16.17 -16.70 2.55
N HIS A 450 14.97 -17.25 2.81
CA HIS A 450 14.40 -17.28 4.16
C HIS A 450 15.13 -18.19 5.14
N LYS A 451 15.83 -19.24 4.67
CA LYS A 451 16.70 -20.09 5.52
C LYS A 451 17.94 -19.34 6.00
N GLN A 452 18.44 -18.38 5.21
CA GLN A 452 19.65 -17.61 5.51
C GLN A 452 19.42 -16.43 6.48
N GLN A 453 18.17 -16.07 6.78
CA GLN A 453 17.85 -14.96 7.68
C GLN A 453 17.95 -15.40 9.15
N ALA A 454 18.74 -14.67 9.94
CA ALA A 454 18.92 -14.95 11.38
C ALA A 454 17.65 -14.72 12.21
N LYS A 455 16.73 -13.87 11.73
CA LYS A 455 15.45 -13.56 12.41
C LYS A 455 14.28 -14.08 11.61
N GLN A 456 13.36 -14.74 12.32
CA GLN A 456 12.09 -15.16 11.77
C GLN A 456 11.20 -13.93 11.49
N ALA A 457 10.91 -13.69 10.22
CA ALA A 457 9.94 -12.68 9.81
C ALA A 457 8.50 -13.18 10.00
N LEU A 458 7.62 -12.28 10.43
CA LEU A 458 6.19 -12.53 10.51
C LEU A 458 5.55 -12.47 9.12
N PRO A 459 4.42 -13.19 8.89
CA PRO A 459 3.68 -13.01 7.65
C PRO A 459 3.16 -11.56 7.54
N PRO A 460 2.92 -11.07 6.31
CA PRO A 460 2.39 -9.74 6.07
C PRO A 460 1.14 -9.42 6.88
N ASN A 461 1.00 -8.14 7.24
CA ASN A 461 -0.21 -7.64 7.85
C ASN A 461 -1.40 -7.75 6.89
N CYS A 462 -2.56 -8.20 7.38
CA CYS A 462 -3.77 -8.35 6.59
C CYS A 462 -4.28 -7.03 6.01
N ARG A 463 -3.98 -5.89 6.66
CA ARG A 463 -4.32 -4.53 6.18
C ARG A 463 -3.39 -4.03 5.07
N ASN A 464 -2.27 -4.71 4.83
CA ASN A 464 -1.38 -4.35 3.75
C ASN A 464 -1.97 -4.86 2.42
N LEU A 465 -2.50 -3.92 1.64
CA LEU A 465 -3.19 -4.19 0.38
C LEU A 465 -2.29 -4.90 -0.64
N ALA A 466 -0.97 -4.75 -0.55
CA ALA A 466 -0.02 -5.36 -1.48
C ALA A 466 0.07 -6.89 -1.36
N TYR A 467 -0.47 -7.51 -0.30
CA TYR A 467 -0.36 -8.95 -0.08
C TYR A 467 -1.66 -9.69 -0.39
N MET A 468 -2.45 -10.02 0.65
CA MET A 468 -3.63 -10.88 0.52
C MET A 468 -4.71 -10.29 -0.40
N VAL A 469 -4.89 -8.96 -0.35
CA VAL A 469 -5.89 -8.26 -1.16
C VAL A 469 -5.46 -8.23 -2.64
N ALA A 470 -4.22 -7.83 -2.92
CA ALA A 470 -3.71 -7.73 -4.29
C ALA A 470 -3.70 -9.06 -5.07
N ILE A 471 -3.58 -10.20 -4.40
CA ILE A 471 -3.65 -11.52 -5.07
C ILE A 471 -5.06 -12.15 -5.00
N GLY A 472 -6.06 -11.39 -4.54
CA GLY A 472 -7.47 -11.82 -4.56
C GLY A 472 -7.85 -12.90 -3.55
N VAL A 473 -7.03 -13.14 -2.52
CA VAL A 473 -7.26 -14.22 -1.52
C VAL A 473 -7.83 -13.71 -0.20
N CYS A 474 -7.99 -12.39 -0.02
CA CYS A 474 -8.59 -11.85 1.19
C CYS A 474 -10.12 -12.05 1.19
N ARG A 475 -10.60 -13.08 1.90
CA ARG A 475 -12.02 -13.30 2.21
C ARG A 475 -12.21 -13.34 3.73
N PRO A 476 -12.35 -12.17 4.39
CA PRO A 476 -12.35 -12.10 5.84
C PRO A 476 -13.58 -12.77 6.45
N ASP A 477 -13.38 -13.53 7.53
CA ASP A 477 -14.44 -14.05 8.39
C ASP A 477 -14.62 -13.17 9.63
N SER A 478 -15.47 -13.58 10.58
CA SER A 478 -15.73 -12.87 11.83
C SER A 478 -14.52 -12.77 12.76
N PHE A 479 -13.45 -13.52 12.52
CA PHE A 479 -12.23 -13.52 13.34
C PHE A 479 -11.15 -12.59 12.77
N CYS A 480 -11.17 -12.34 11.45
CA CYS A 480 -10.23 -11.47 10.75
C CYS A 480 -10.15 -10.01 11.27
N PRO A 481 -11.22 -9.34 11.76
CA PRO A 481 -11.12 -7.98 12.30
C PRO A 481 -10.25 -7.87 13.56
N ALA A 482 -10.08 -8.97 14.29
CA ALA A 482 -9.43 -9.00 15.60
C ALA A 482 -7.95 -9.42 15.56
N ILE A 483 -7.34 -9.48 14.38
CA ILE A 483 -5.97 -9.97 14.14
C ILE A 483 -5.22 -9.04 13.18
N LYS A 484 -3.91 -8.84 13.39
CA LYS A 484 -3.07 -8.02 12.51
C LYS A 484 -2.54 -8.82 11.32
N ASN A 485 -2.25 -10.11 11.50
CA ASN A 485 -1.67 -10.95 10.45
C ASN A 485 -2.21 -12.41 10.52
N PRO A 486 -2.04 -13.20 9.45
CA PRO A 486 -2.54 -14.58 9.39
C PRO A 486 -2.02 -15.50 10.50
N ALA A 487 -0.78 -15.32 10.96
CA ALA A 487 -0.25 -16.15 12.04
C ALA A 487 -0.95 -15.88 13.38
N GLN A 488 -1.30 -14.62 13.67
CA GLN A 488 -2.10 -14.28 14.85
C GLN A 488 -3.49 -14.91 14.81
N TYR A 489 -4.12 -15.01 13.63
CA TYR A 489 -5.37 -15.74 13.45
C TYR A 489 -5.23 -17.18 13.96
N THR A 490 -4.28 -17.93 13.42
CA THR A 490 -4.12 -19.35 13.73
C THR A 490 -3.73 -19.57 15.18
N LYS A 491 -2.80 -18.78 15.72
CA LYS A 491 -2.39 -18.88 17.13
C LYS A 491 -3.54 -18.57 18.09
N LYS A 492 -4.32 -17.53 17.83
CA LYS A 492 -5.45 -17.14 18.69
C LYS A 492 -6.59 -18.18 18.61
N LYS A 493 -6.85 -18.72 17.43
CA LYS A 493 -7.83 -19.81 17.23
C LYS A 493 -7.41 -21.09 17.98
N ALA A 494 -6.14 -21.48 17.88
CA ALA A 494 -5.57 -22.60 18.63
C ALA A 494 -5.65 -22.40 20.15
N TRP A 495 -5.33 -21.20 20.63
CA TRP A 495 -5.43 -20.85 22.04
C TRP A 495 -6.86 -20.94 22.58
N LEU A 496 -7.85 -20.44 21.84
CA LEU A 496 -9.27 -20.53 22.21
C LEU A 496 -9.74 -22.00 22.31
N LEU A 497 -9.31 -22.86 21.38
CA LEU A 497 -9.61 -24.31 21.43
C LEU A 497 -8.94 -25.01 22.62
N ALA A 498 -7.70 -24.62 22.95
CA ALA A 498 -6.98 -25.13 24.11
C ALA A 498 -7.65 -24.71 25.45
N GLN A 499 -8.28 -23.53 25.51
CA GLN A 499 -9.06 -23.11 26.67
C GLN A 499 -10.41 -23.83 26.77
N GLY A 500 -11.11 -24.00 25.65
CA GLY A 500 -12.37 -24.75 25.59
C GLY A 500 -12.22 -26.23 26.00
N SER A 501 -11.10 -26.86 25.66
CA SER A 501 -10.80 -28.25 26.04
C SER A 501 -10.41 -28.41 27.51
N LYS A 502 -9.71 -27.43 28.10
CA LYS A 502 -9.45 -27.39 29.56
C LYS A 502 -10.74 -27.23 30.37
N GLY A 503 -11.67 -26.41 29.91
CA GLY A 503 -13.00 -26.26 30.53
C GLY A 503 -13.86 -27.52 30.45
N LYS A 504 -13.75 -28.32 29.37
CA LYS A 504 -14.42 -29.63 29.27
C LYS A 504 -13.77 -30.71 30.15
N LYS A 505 -12.44 -30.74 30.27
CA LYS A 505 -11.72 -31.67 31.16
C LYS A 505 -11.95 -31.38 32.65
N SER A 506 -12.03 -30.11 33.05
CA SER A 506 -12.35 -29.75 34.44
C SER A 506 -13.78 -30.13 34.80
N LYS A 507 -14.74 -29.97 33.86
CA LYS A 507 -16.12 -30.39 34.03
C LYS A 507 -16.27 -31.91 34.11
N LYS A 508 -15.56 -32.67 33.25
CA LYS A 508 -15.56 -34.14 33.29
C LYS A 508 -14.94 -34.70 34.57
N LYS A 509 -13.86 -34.10 35.08
CA LYS A 509 -13.27 -34.45 36.39
C LYS A 509 -14.17 -34.09 37.58
N ALA A 510 -14.97 -33.03 37.47
CA ALA A 510 -15.94 -32.66 38.49
C ALA A 510 -17.14 -33.62 38.50
N ASP A 511 -17.62 -34.03 37.32
CA ASP A 511 -18.70 -34.99 37.16
C ASP A 511 -18.28 -36.42 37.57
N GLU A 512 -17.04 -36.83 37.28
CA GLU A 512 -16.46 -38.12 37.76
C GLU A 512 -16.25 -38.12 39.29
N LYS A 513 -15.81 -37.01 39.88
CA LYS A 513 -15.74 -36.87 41.36
C LYS A 513 -17.11 -36.86 42.04
N GLN A 514 -18.16 -36.35 41.38
CA GLN A 514 -19.51 -36.42 41.90
C GLN A 514 -20.16 -37.80 41.75
N LYS A 515 -19.74 -38.60 40.77
CA LYS A 515 -20.15 -40.01 40.65
C LYS A 515 -19.46 -40.91 41.67
N ALA A 516 -18.14 -40.75 41.86
CA ALA A 516 -17.38 -41.52 42.86
C ALA A 516 -17.67 -41.16 44.33
N ALA A 517 -18.50 -40.14 44.58
CA ALA A 517 -18.98 -39.78 45.92
C ALA A 517 -20.44 -40.22 46.16
N LYS A 518 -21.03 -40.93 45.20
CA LYS A 518 -22.40 -41.48 45.26
C LYS A 518 -22.46 -43.00 45.17
N ASP A 519 -21.33 -43.64 44.87
CA ASP A 519 -21.04 -45.05 45.17
C ASP A 519 -20.18 -45.07 46.45
#